data_AF-A0A847NYX6-F1
#
_entry.id   AF-A0A847NYX6-F1
#
_cell.length_a   1.000
_cell.length_b   1.000
_cell.length_c   1.000
_cell.angle_alpha   90.00
_cell.angle_beta   90.00
_cell.angle_gamma   90.00
#
_symmetry.space_group_name_H-M   'P 1'
#
loop_
_entity.id
_entity.type
_entity.pdbx_description
1 polymer ?
#
loop_
_entity_poly.entity_id
_entity_poly.type
_entity_poly.pdbx_seq_one_letter_code
_entity_poly.pdbx_strand_id
1 'polypeptide(L)'
;MNLVDERTVYFEQESITDLVKELRDETINMVRQQIELAKTETSEKVSSLGSNAASISAGGAVLYAGFLFLLAGITFLGYVVLTTLGLSPAISLWLMPLITGIIVSLIGWSMISGSMKKIKRISILPEKTAHSIKEDQKWIRRKL
;
A
#
# COMPACT_ATOMS: atom_id res chain seq x y z
N MET A 1 78.65 30.03 -12.68
CA MET A 1 77.95 29.00 -13.48
C MET A 1 77.15 28.16 -12.49
N ASN A 2 75.90 28.55 -12.25
CA ASN A 2 74.69 28.11 -12.96
C ASN A 2 74.30 26.68 -12.57
N LEU A 3 73.24 26.56 -11.75
CA LEU A 3 72.17 25.57 -11.87
C LEU A 3 70.92 26.15 -11.19
N VAL A 4 70.14 26.94 -11.93
CA VAL A 4 68.75 27.26 -11.57
C VAL A 4 67.93 26.04 -11.98
N ASP A 5 67.37 25.35 -10.99
CA ASP A 5 66.47 24.20 -11.18
C ASP A 5 65.14 24.71 -11.74
N GLU A 6 64.98 24.66 -13.07
CA GLU A 6 63.70 24.87 -13.75
C GLU A 6 62.75 23.73 -13.40
N ARG A 7 62.04 23.85 -12.27
CA ARG A 7 60.80 23.09 -12.08
C ARG A 7 59.75 23.65 -13.03
N THR A 8 59.64 23.05 -14.20
CA THR A 8 58.49 23.22 -15.08
C THR A 8 57.27 22.62 -14.38
N VAL A 9 56.50 23.48 -13.70
CA VAL A 9 55.16 23.14 -13.24
C VAL A 9 54.31 22.99 -14.49
N TYR A 10 54.08 21.74 -14.91
CA TYR A 10 53.04 21.43 -15.88
C TYR A 10 51.71 21.77 -15.21
N PHE A 11 51.21 22.99 -15.42
CA PHE A 11 49.78 23.23 -15.34
C PHE A 11 49.18 22.47 -16.50
N GLU A 12 48.91 21.19 -16.28
CA GLU A 12 47.96 20.44 -17.11
C GLU A 12 46.67 21.26 -16.99
N GLN A 13 46.42 22.07 -18.02
CA GLN A 13 45.18 22.81 -18.15
C GLN A 13 44.12 21.73 -18.30
N GLU A 14 43.62 21.21 -17.18
CA GLU A 14 42.33 20.56 -17.19
C GLU A 14 41.39 21.56 -17.80
N SER A 15 40.97 21.23 -19.02
CA SER A 15 40.12 22.09 -19.78
C SER A 15 38.84 22.26 -18.98
N ILE A 16 38.19 23.43 -19.08
CA ILE A 16 36.80 23.58 -18.60
C ILE A 16 35.91 22.47 -19.18
N THR A 17 36.29 21.90 -20.32
CA THR A 17 35.67 20.72 -20.93
C THR A 17 35.83 19.44 -20.09
N ASP A 18 36.96 19.25 -19.41
CA ASP A 18 37.21 18.07 -18.57
C ASP A 18 36.44 18.14 -17.24
N LEU A 19 36.40 19.29 -16.57
CA LEU A 19 35.57 19.47 -15.37
C LEU A 19 34.06 19.31 -15.65
N VAL A 20 33.59 19.82 -16.80
CA VAL A 20 32.19 19.65 -17.22
C VAL A 20 31.89 18.18 -17.53
N LYS A 21 32.85 17.45 -18.09
CA LYS A 21 32.73 16.01 -18.35
C LYS A 21 32.68 15.22 -17.05
N GLU A 22 33.53 15.56 -16.08
CA GLU A 22 33.58 14.92 -14.76
C GLU A 22 32.28 15.16 -13.97
N LEU A 23 31.80 16.40 -13.88
CA LEU A 23 30.53 16.73 -13.21
C LEU A 23 29.32 16.03 -13.87
N ARG A 24 29.30 15.93 -15.20
CA ARG A 24 28.27 15.19 -15.93
C ARG A 24 28.31 13.71 -15.55
N ASP A 25 29.49 13.12 -15.54
CA ASP A 25 29.68 11.71 -15.24
C ASP A 25 29.34 11.41 -13.77
N GLU A 26 29.67 12.32 -12.84
CA GLU A 26 29.33 12.24 -11.41
C GLU A 26 27.83 12.41 -11.16
N THR A 27 27.16 13.33 -11.86
CA THR A 27 25.70 13.50 -11.80
C THR A 27 24.97 12.27 -12.33
N ILE A 28 25.44 11.69 -13.45
CA ILE A 28 24.90 10.44 -13.99
C ILE A 28 25.07 9.29 -12.98
N ASN A 29 26.22 9.24 -12.30
CA ASN A 29 26.48 8.25 -11.27
C ASN A 29 25.58 8.42 -10.04
N MET A 30 25.35 9.65 -9.55
CA MET A 30 24.40 9.91 -8.45
C MET A 30 22.97 9.52 -8.80
N VAL A 31 22.50 9.83 -10.02
CA VAL A 31 21.15 9.45 -10.46
C VAL A 31 21.02 7.92 -10.53
N ARG A 32 22.05 7.22 -11.04
CA ARG A 32 22.08 5.75 -11.03
C ARG A 32 22.03 5.18 -9.61
N GLN A 33 22.79 5.74 -8.68
CA GLN A 33 22.77 5.33 -7.27
C GLN A 33 21.39 5.54 -6.64
N GLN A 34 20.73 6.68 -6.87
CA GLN A 34 19.38 6.91 -6.37
C GLN A 34 18.35 5.95 -6.96
N ILE A 35 18.47 5.61 -8.25
CA ILE A 35 17.62 4.58 -8.88
C ILE A 35 17.86 3.22 -8.24
N GLU A 36 19.12 2.84 -8.00
CA GLU A 36 19.48 1.56 -7.38
C GLU A 36 18.99 1.47 -5.93
N LEU A 37 19.09 2.57 -5.18
CA LEU A 37 18.61 2.69 -3.81
C LEU A 37 17.08 2.63 -3.75
N ALA A 38 16.40 3.41 -4.61
CA ALA A 38 14.94 3.37 -4.73
C ALA A 38 14.42 1.99 -5.16
N LYS A 39 15.13 1.31 -6.07
CA LYS A 39 14.83 -0.07 -6.47
C LYS A 39 14.99 -1.03 -5.30
N THR A 40 16.04 -0.88 -4.51
CA THR A 40 16.30 -1.71 -3.32
C THR A 40 15.22 -1.50 -2.27
N GLU A 41 14.93 -0.25 -1.90
CA GLU A 41 13.90 0.07 -0.90
C GLU A 41 12.50 -0.38 -1.35
N THR A 42 12.19 -0.20 -2.65
CA THR A 42 10.93 -0.69 -3.22
C THR A 42 10.87 -2.21 -3.20
N SER A 43 11.95 -2.89 -3.57
CA SER A 43 12.04 -4.36 -3.53
C SER A 43 11.90 -4.91 -2.12
N GLU A 44 12.51 -4.26 -1.13
CA GLU A 44 12.46 -4.65 0.27
C GLU A 44 11.06 -4.42 0.87
N LYS A 45 10.41 -3.29 0.55
CA LYS A 45 9.01 -3.04 0.91
C LYS A 45 8.08 -4.05 0.24
N VAL A 46 8.22 -4.32 -1.05
CA VAL A 46 7.38 -5.30 -1.77
C VAL A 46 7.59 -6.72 -1.21
N SER A 47 8.83 -7.11 -0.95
CA SER A 47 9.16 -8.42 -0.36
C SER A 47 8.59 -8.57 1.05
N SER A 48 8.71 -7.54 1.89
CA SER A 48 8.11 -7.57 3.24
C SER A 48 6.59 -7.59 3.21
N LEU A 49 5.95 -6.83 2.30
CA LEU A 49 4.50 -6.93 2.06
C LEU A 49 4.12 -8.33 1.57
N GLY A 50 4.89 -8.93 0.65
CA GLY A 50 4.61 -10.26 0.09
C GLY A 50 4.75 -11.39 1.12
N SER A 51 5.84 -11.37 1.90
CA SER A 51 6.06 -12.36 2.97
C SER A 51 4.98 -12.27 4.06
N ASN A 52 4.55 -11.06 4.40
CA ASN A 52 3.47 -10.86 5.38
C ASN A 52 2.09 -11.16 4.78
N ALA A 53 1.90 -10.95 3.48
CA ALA A 53 0.66 -11.30 2.80
C ALA A 53 0.39 -12.82 2.86
N ALA A 54 1.41 -13.66 2.71
CA ALA A 54 1.24 -15.11 2.77
C ALA A 54 0.69 -15.59 4.13
N SER A 55 1.25 -15.09 5.23
CA SER A 55 0.80 -15.44 6.58
C SER A 55 -0.57 -14.83 6.91
N ILE A 56 -0.84 -13.61 6.47
CA ILE A 56 -2.16 -12.97 6.60
C ILE A 56 -3.23 -13.75 5.81
N SER A 57 -2.93 -14.16 4.59
CA SER A 57 -3.87 -14.95 3.76
C SER A 57 -4.11 -16.33 4.36
N ALA A 58 -3.07 -17.02 4.83
CA ALA A 58 -3.21 -18.32 5.49
C ALA A 58 -4.01 -18.21 6.81
N GLY A 59 -3.65 -17.26 7.67
CA GLY A 59 -4.39 -16.98 8.91
C GLY A 59 -5.83 -16.56 8.64
N GLY A 60 -6.05 -15.73 7.62
CA GLY A 60 -7.37 -15.34 7.15
C GLY A 60 -8.22 -16.51 6.68
N ALA A 61 -7.64 -17.46 5.94
CA ALA A 61 -8.32 -18.68 5.51
C ALA A 61 -8.71 -19.58 6.71
N VAL A 62 -7.81 -19.73 7.69
CA VAL A 62 -8.10 -20.49 8.92
C VAL A 62 -9.20 -19.81 9.74
N LEU A 63 -9.13 -18.49 9.93
CA LEU A 63 -10.16 -17.73 10.63
C LEU A 63 -11.50 -17.79 9.90
N TYR A 64 -11.50 -17.71 8.57
CA TYR A 64 -12.72 -17.84 7.77
C TYR A 64 -13.33 -19.24 7.91
N ALA A 65 -12.53 -20.30 7.82
CA ALA A 65 -13.00 -21.66 8.07
C ALA A 65 -13.58 -21.82 9.49
N GLY A 66 -12.87 -21.33 10.51
CA GLY A 66 -13.35 -21.34 11.89
C GLY A 66 -14.66 -20.57 12.06
N PHE A 67 -14.80 -19.42 11.40
CA PHE A 67 -16.04 -18.64 11.38
C PHE A 67 -17.20 -19.42 10.75
N LEU A 68 -16.97 -20.14 9.65
CA LEU A 68 -17.99 -21.01 9.05
C LEU A 68 -18.43 -22.14 10.00
N PHE A 69 -17.49 -22.76 10.71
CA PHE A 69 -17.82 -23.76 11.74
C PHE A 69 -18.62 -23.17 12.89
N LEU A 70 -18.28 -21.95 13.35
CA LEU A 70 -19.06 -21.27 14.38
C LEU A 70 -20.49 -20.97 13.92
N LEU A 71 -20.67 -20.51 12.68
CA LEU A 71 -21.99 -20.28 12.10
C LEU A 71 -22.80 -21.58 12.02
N ALA A 72 -22.19 -22.66 11.52
CA ALA A 72 -22.84 -23.97 11.48
C ALA A 72 -23.22 -24.47 12.88
N GLY A 73 -22.35 -24.27 13.88
CA GLY A 73 -22.62 -24.61 15.27
C GLY A 73 -23.80 -23.82 15.86
N ILE A 74 -23.85 -22.51 15.64
CA ILE A 74 -24.97 -21.66 16.10
C ILE A 74 -26.28 -22.07 15.41
N THR A 75 -26.25 -22.33 14.11
CA THR A 75 -27.42 -22.81 13.36
C THR A 75 -27.91 -24.16 13.89
N PHE A 76 -27.00 -25.10 14.14
CA PHE A 76 -27.34 -26.41 14.69
C PHE A 76 -27.90 -26.30 16.12
N LEU A 77 -27.27 -25.50 16.98
CA LEU A 77 -27.76 -25.27 18.34
C LEU A 77 -29.16 -24.66 18.33
N GLY A 78 -29.39 -23.67 17.46
CA GLY A 78 -30.70 -23.08 17.25
C GLY A 78 -31.74 -24.10 16.75
N TYR A 79 -31.36 -24.98 15.83
CA TYR A 79 -32.22 -26.06 15.35
C TYR A 79 -32.66 -26.96 16.52
N VAL A 80 -31.71 -27.39 17.37
CA VAL A 80 -32.02 -28.22 18.54
C VAL A 80 -32.99 -27.48 19.47
N VAL A 81 -32.73 -26.21 19.79
CA VAL A 81 -33.62 -25.39 20.64
C VAL A 81 -35.04 -25.32 20.05
N LEU A 82 -35.19 -25.00 18.76
CA LEU A 82 -36.50 -24.94 18.12
C LEU A 82 -37.24 -26.28 18.18
N THR A 83 -36.55 -27.40 17.93
CA THR A 83 -37.18 -28.72 18.03
C THR A 83 -37.60 -29.06 19.46
N THR A 84 -36.81 -28.68 20.48
CA THR A 84 -37.18 -28.89 21.89
C THR A 84 -38.38 -28.05 22.34
N LEU A 85 -38.62 -26.91 21.68
CA LEU A 85 -39.80 -26.07 21.91
C LEU A 85 -41.07 -26.58 21.20
N GLY A 86 -40.99 -27.75 20.54
CA GLY A 86 -42.13 -28.40 19.89
C GLY A 86 -42.33 -28.02 18.42
N LEU A 87 -41.39 -27.30 17.81
CA LEU A 87 -41.42 -27.03 16.38
C LEU A 87 -41.06 -28.30 15.58
N SER A 88 -41.75 -28.52 14.45
CA SER A 88 -41.46 -29.65 13.56
C SER A 88 -40.01 -29.61 13.09
N PRO A 89 -39.28 -30.75 13.12
CA PRO A 89 -37.92 -30.84 12.60
C PRO A 89 -37.78 -30.33 11.16
N ALA A 90 -38.80 -30.58 10.32
CA ALA A 90 -38.81 -30.10 8.94
C ALA A 90 -38.82 -28.57 8.86
N ILE A 91 -39.54 -27.89 9.77
CA ILE A 91 -39.60 -26.43 9.82
C ILE A 91 -38.28 -25.87 10.36
N SER A 92 -37.79 -26.41 11.47
CA SER A 92 -36.54 -25.96 12.10
C SER A 92 -35.33 -26.07 11.16
N LEU A 93 -35.31 -27.10 10.29
CA LEU A 93 -34.20 -27.38 9.39
C LEU A 93 -33.94 -26.27 8.37
N TRP A 94 -34.99 -25.64 7.82
CA TRP A 94 -34.83 -24.52 6.90
C TRP A 94 -34.90 -23.15 7.60
N LEU A 95 -35.64 -23.05 8.70
CA LEU A 95 -35.85 -21.78 9.39
C LEU A 95 -34.58 -21.28 10.09
N MET A 96 -33.83 -22.16 10.76
CA MET A 96 -32.67 -21.72 11.53
C MET A 96 -31.48 -21.25 10.67
N PRO A 97 -31.11 -21.94 9.57
CA PRO A 97 -30.13 -21.41 8.62
C PRO A 97 -30.56 -20.07 8.02
N LEU A 98 -31.86 -19.88 7.74
CA LEU A 98 -32.39 -18.63 7.20
C LEU A 98 -32.20 -17.47 8.18
N ILE A 99 -32.57 -17.67 9.45
CA ILE A 99 -32.38 -16.67 10.51
C ILE A 99 -30.89 -16.33 10.66
N THR A 100 -30.04 -17.34 10.74
CA THR A 100 -28.58 -17.15 10.89
C THR A 100 -28.03 -16.37 9.68
N GLY A 101 -28.43 -16.75 8.46
CA GLY A 101 -28.04 -16.10 7.22
C GLY A 101 -28.47 -14.63 7.14
N ILE A 102 -29.70 -14.31 7.58
CA ILE A 102 -30.18 -12.92 7.64
C ILE A 102 -29.34 -12.10 8.60
N ILE A 103 -29.07 -12.61 9.82
CA ILE A 103 -28.28 -11.91 10.82
C ILE A 103 -26.87 -11.60 10.28
N VAL A 104 -26.20 -12.61 9.72
CA VAL A 104 -24.85 -12.43 9.15
C VAL A 104 -24.86 -11.46 7.97
N SER A 105 -25.88 -11.54 7.11
CA SER A 105 -26.03 -10.63 5.96
C SER A 105 -26.19 -9.17 6.40
N LEU A 106 -26.97 -8.92 7.46
CA LEU A 106 -27.15 -7.57 8.02
C LEU A 106 -25.84 -7.03 8.60
N ILE A 107 -25.07 -7.87 9.32
CA ILE A 107 -23.75 -7.50 9.84
C ILE A 107 -22.80 -7.16 8.68
N GLY A 108 -22.72 -8.03 7.67
CA GLY A 108 -21.88 -7.80 6.49
C GLY A 108 -22.26 -6.54 5.72
N TRP A 109 -23.56 -6.31 5.52
CA TRP A 109 -24.08 -5.08 4.91
C TRP A 109 -23.68 -3.83 5.70
N SER A 110 -23.80 -3.87 7.03
CA SER A 110 -23.38 -2.75 7.90
C SER A 110 -21.88 -2.45 7.74
N MET A 111 -21.03 -3.47 7.75
CA MET A 111 -19.58 -3.32 7.55
C MET A 111 -19.21 -2.71 6.19
N ILE A 112 -19.85 -3.19 5.11
CA ILE A 112 -19.63 -2.65 3.76
C ILE A 112 -20.11 -1.20 3.69
N SER A 113 -21.30 -0.92 4.22
CA SER A 113 -21.90 0.42 4.17
C SER A 113 -21.04 1.46 4.91
N GLY A 114 -20.42 1.08 6.03
CA GLY A 114 -19.47 1.92 6.76
C GLY A 114 -18.20 2.20 5.95
N SER A 115 -17.64 1.16 5.32
CA SER A 115 -16.43 1.26 4.49
C SER A 115 -16.67 2.13 3.25
N MET A 116 -17.81 1.97 2.60
CA MET A 116 -18.20 2.78 1.43
C MET A 116 -18.31 4.27 1.77
N LYS A 117 -18.80 4.61 2.98
CA LYS A 117 -18.86 5.99 3.47
C LYS A 117 -17.48 6.58 3.75
N LYS A 118 -16.50 5.76 4.13
CA LYS A 118 -15.10 6.20 4.35
C LYS A 118 -14.38 6.40 3.03
N ILE A 119 -14.50 5.46 2.09
CA ILE A 119 -13.90 5.55 0.76
C ILE A 119 -14.44 6.77 0.01
N LYS A 120 -15.75 7.04 0.06
CA LYS A 120 -16.34 8.26 -0.54
C LYS A 120 -15.84 9.58 0.07
N ARG A 121 -15.30 9.55 1.30
CA ARG A 121 -14.72 10.72 1.97
C ARG A 121 -13.23 10.89 1.74
N ILE A 122 -12.55 9.85 1.25
CA ILE A 122 -11.19 9.98 0.74
C ILE A 122 -11.32 10.68 -0.62
N SER A 123 -11.44 12.01 -0.56
CA SER A 123 -11.16 12.87 -1.69
C SER A 123 -9.75 12.51 -2.16
N ILE A 124 -9.65 11.98 -3.36
CA ILE A 124 -8.40 11.59 -4.02
C ILE A 124 -7.57 12.84 -4.41
N LEU A 125 -7.94 14.02 -3.91
CA LEU A 125 -7.21 15.26 -4.10
C LEU A 125 -6.45 15.61 -2.82
N PRO A 126 -5.12 15.43 -2.77
CA PRO A 126 -4.31 15.99 -1.70
C PRO A 126 -4.47 17.51 -1.70
N GLU A 127 -5.11 18.05 -0.65
CA GLU A 127 -5.35 19.49 -0.49
C GLU A 127 -4.05 20.31 -0.60
N LYS A 128 -2.94 19.73 -0.15
CA LYS A 128 -1.61 20.38 -0.22
C LYS A 128 -1.09 20.49 -1.67
N THR A 129 -1.34 19.50 -2.52
CA THR A 129 -0.89 19.52 -3.93
C THR A 129 -1.77 20.42 -4.79
N ALA A 130 -3.05 20.57 -4.45
CA ALA A 130 -3.93 21.53 -5.13
C ALA A 130 -3.50 22.98 -4.88
N HIS A 131 -2.92 23.29 -3.70
CA HIS A 131 -2.43 24.63 -3.40
C HIS A 131 -1.12 24.94 -4.15
N SER A 132 -0.17 24.02 -4.19
CA SER A 132 1.11 24.22 -4.89
C SER A 132 0.92 24.38 -6.40
N ILE A 133 0.02 23.62 -7.04
CA ILE A 133 -0.27 23.79 -8.47
C ILE A 133 -0.90 25.17 -8.77
N LYS A 134 -1.75 25.70 -7.88
CA LYS A 134 -2.33 27.05 -8.03
C LYS A 134 -1.28 28.15 -7.83
N GLU A 135 -0.31 27.91 -6.96
CA GLU A 135 0.78 28.84 -6.69
C GLU A 135 1.78 28.89 -7.87
N ASP A 136 2.08 27.74 -8.45
CA ASP A 136 2.91 27.60 -9.65
C ASP A 136 2.27 28.30 -10.87
N GLN A 137 0.96 28.17 -11.06
CA GLN A 137 0.24 28.91 -12.13
C GLN A 137 0.30 30.44 -11.92
N LYS A 138 0.23 30.91 -10.67
CA LYS A 138 0.35 32.34 -10.34
C LYS A 138 1.78 32.87 -10.52
N TRP A 139 2.79 32.01 -10.43
CA TRP A 139 4.17 32.39 -10.65
C TRP A 139 4.49 32.50 -12.15
N ILE A 140 4.02 31.54 -12.96
CA ILE A 140 4.18 31.56 -14.42
C ILE A 140 3.45 32.74 -15.06
N ARG A 141 2.21 33.04 -14.63
CA ARG A 141 1.45 34.21 -15.13
C ARG A 141 2.02 35.56 -14.73
N ARG A 142 2.90 35.62 -13.72
CA ARG A 142 3.58 36.86 -13.30
C ARG A 142 4.87 37.11 -14.08
N LYS A 143 5.37 36.10 -14.77
CA LYS A 143 6.67 36.12 -15.47
C LYS A 143 6.53 36.13 -17.00
N LEU A 144 5.30 36.11 -17.49
CA LEU A 144 4.86 36.45 -18.85
C LEU A 144 4.16 37.80 -18.80
#